data_AF-A0A7S1PQL1-F1
#
_entry.id   AF-A0A7S1PQL1-F1
#
_cell.length_a   1.000
_cell.length_b   1.000
_cell.length_c   1.000
_cell.angle_alpha   90.00
_cell.angle_beta   90.00
_cell.angle_gamma   90.00
#
_symmetry.space_group_name_H-M   'P 1'
#
loop_
_entity.id
_entity.type
_entity.pdbx_description
1 polymer ?
#
loop_
_entity_poly.entity_id
_entity_poly.type
_entity_poly.pdbx_seq_one_letter_code
_entity_poly.pdbx_strand_id
1 'polypeptide(L)'
;WASQWWDHASEFEGKNGQEVFDLAKRLRAKGLPPDPTFGGFGTAWRMMQVILRKKFSKGSDLTAGLLATEDAYLVEHQEGRDADNQWSDFCDGTGENWLGLQLMVLRDELRGEGTGRWASFASSAFDLASGAPRQGRRAW
;
A
#
# COMPACT_ATOMS: atom_id res chain seq x y z
N TRP A 1 -3.77 0.12 9.01
CA TRP A 1 -4.18 0.19 10.42
C TRP A 1 -4.53 -1.17 11.01
N ALA A 2 -5.60 -1.86 10.58
CA ALA A 2 -6.01 -3.16 11.16
C ALA A 2 -4.94 -4.26 11.08
N SER A 3 -4.20 -4.31 9.98
CA SER A 3 -3.23 -5.36 9.69
C SER A 3 -1.97 -5.37 10.58
N GLN A 4 -1.79 -4.36 11.43
CA GLN A 4 -0.77 -4.31 12.47
C GLN A 4 -1.24 -4.94 13.79
N TRP A 5 -2.48 -5.43 13.86
CA TRP A 5 -3.11 -5.88 15.10
C TRP A 5 -3.69 -7.29 14.92
N TRP A 6 -2.84 -8.22 14.47
CA TRP A 6 -3.29 -9.56 14.09
C TRP A 6 -3.97 -10.32 15.23
N ASP A 7 -3.44 -10.22 16.44
CA ASP A 7 -4.04 -10.82 17.65
C ASP A 7 -5.42 -10.24 18.00
N HIS A 8 -5.75 -9.07 17.44
CA HIS A 8 -7.04 -8.39 17.60
C HIS A 8 -7.84 -8.35 16.29
N ALA A 9 -7.49 -9.14 15.26
CA ALA A 9 -8.10 -9.04 13.93
C ALA A 9 -9.62 -9.18 13.95
N SER A 10 -10.17 -10.04 14.81
CA SER A 10 -11.61 -10.21 14.99
C SER A 10 -12.30 -8.94 15.53
N GLU A 11 -11.60 -8.11 16.30
CA GLU A 11 -12.14 -6.82 16.75
C GLU A 11 -12.23 -5.79 15.62
N PHE A 12 -11.49 -5.98 14.51
CA PHE A 12 -11.57 -5.11 13.34
C PHE A 12 -12.63 -5.55 12.32
N GLU A 13 -13.16 -6.76 12.45
CA GLU A 13 -14.12 -7.32 11.51
C GLU A 13 -15.43 -6.51 11.49
N GLY A 14 -15.97 -6.28 10.29
CA GLY A 14 -17.22 -5.53 10.08
C GLY A 14 -17.13 -4.01 10.33
N LYS A 15 -15.95 -3.48 10.68
CA LYS A 15 -15.74 -2.06 10.92
C LYS A 15 -15.43 -1.30 9.63
N ASN A 16 -15.89 -0.05 9.56
CA ASN A 16 -15.51 0.87 8.49
C ASN A 16 -14.11 1.49 8.75
N GLY A 17 -13.61 2.26 7.78
CA GLY A 17 -12.26 2.85 7.86
C GLY A 17 -12.03 3.73 9.10
N GLN A 18 -12.99 4.56 9.48
CA GLN A 18 -12.87 5.43 10.65
C GLN A 18 -12.87 4.62 11.95
N GLU A 19 -13.77 3.64 12.06
CA GLU A 19 -13.84 2.76 13.23
C GLU A 19 -12.57 1.92 13.40
N VAL A 20 -12.00 1.43 12.29
CA VAL A 20 -10.71 0.73 12.27
C VAL A 20 -9.59 1.66 12.76
N PHE A 21 -9.56 2.90 12.28
CA PHE A 21 -8.56 3.89 12.70
C PHE A 21 -8.66 4.19 14.20
N ASP A 22 -9.87 4.44 14.70
CA ASP A 22 -10.11 4.74 16.11
C ASP A 22 -9.80 3.55 17.01
N LEU A 23 -10.11 2.32 16.59
CA LEU A 23 -9.72 1.11 17.31
C LEU A 23 -8.19 0.96 17.37
N ALA A 24 -7.49 1.13 16.25
CA ALA A 24 -6.02 1.06 16.22
C ALA A 24 -5.37 2.10 17.15
N LYS A 25 -5.90 3.33 17.18
CA LYS A 25 -5.43 4.37 18.12
C LYS A 25 -5.66 3.98 19.57
N ARG A 26 -6.80 3.37 19.91
CA ARG A 26 -7.09 2.90 21.26
C ARG A 26 -6.17 1.76 21.70
N LEU A 27 -5.91 0.78 20.83
CA LEU A 27 -4.98 -0.32 21.15
C LEU A 27 -3.57 0.21 21.42
N ARG A 28 -3.10 1.15 20.59
CA ARG A 28 -1.82 1.84 20.81
C ARG A 28 -1.79 2.63 22.11
N ALA A 29 -2.86 3.37 22.44
CA ALA A 29 -2.95 4.14 23.68
C ALA A 29 -2.93 3.25 24.94
N LYS A 30 -3.35 1.98 24.83
CA LYS A 30 -3.22 0.98 25.90
C LYS A 30 -1.81 0.39 26.04
N GLY A 31 -0.86 0.81 25.19
CA GLY A 31 0.51 0.29 25.20
C GLY A 31 0.64 -1.12 24.60
N LEU A 32 -0.38 -1.59 23.87
CA LEU A 32 -0.28 -2.87 23.17
C LEU A 32 0.66 -2.73 21.97
N PRO A 33 1.65 -3.61 21.82
CA PRO A 33 2.56 -3.55 20.68
C PRO A 33 1.83 -3.99 19.39
N PRO A 34 2.08 -3.34 18.25
CA PRO A 34 1.64 -3.86 16.97
C PRO A 34 2.41 -5.15 16.63
N ASP A 35 1.77 -6.04 15.88
CA ASP A 35 2.41 -7.22 15.30
C ASP A 35 3.47 -6.80 14.27
N PRO A 36 4.76 -7.02 14.53
CA PRO A 36 5.84 -6.62 13.63
C PRO A 36 5.91 -7.48 12.37
N THR A 37 5.26 -8.65 12.36
CA THR A 37 5.25 -9.58 11.22
C THR A 37 4.11 -9.29 10.25
N PHE A 38 3.19 -8.39 10.61
CA PHE A 38 2.00 -8.08 9.83
C PHE A 38 1.19 -9.34 9.48
N GLY A 39 0.85 -10.18 10.46
CA GLY A 39 0.16 -11.45 10.24
C GLY A 39 0.98 -12.46 9.44
N GLY A 40 2.31 -12.41 9.54
CA GLY A 40 3.24 -13.30 8.84
C GLY A 40 3.67 -12.85 7.43
N PHE A 41 3.23 -11.69 6.93
CA PHE A 41 3.66 -11.15 5.63
C PHE A 41 5.07 -10.55 5.64
N GLY A 42 5.64 -10.32 6.82
CA GLY A 42 7.01 -9.86 7.05
C GLY A 42 7.19 -8.35 6.94
N THR A 43 6.68 -7.72 5.87
CA THR A 43 6.77 -6.26 5.67
C THR A 43 5.41 -5.66 5.37
N ALA A 44 5.21 -4.39 5.75
CA ALA A 44 4.03 -3.61 5.37
C ALA A 44 3.84 -3.57 3.84
N TRP A 45 4.96 -3.48 3.10
CA TRP A 45 4.98 -3.53 1.65
C TRP A 45 4.35 -4.81 1.10
N ARG A 46 4.83 -5.99 1.51
CA ARG A 46 4.31 -7.30 1.05
C ARG A 46 2.87 -7.54 1.46
N MET A 47 2.53 -7.20 2.70
CA MET A 47 1.17 -7.26 3.20
C MET A 47 0.22 -6.44 2.32
N MET A 48 0.59 -5.21 1.96
CA MET A 48 -0.24 -4.37 1.10
C MET A 48 -0.37 -4.94 -0.31
N GLN A 49 0.69 -5.51 -0.89
CA GLN A 49 0.60 -6.16 -2.20
C GLN A 49 -0.47 -7.26 -2.21
N VAL A 50 -0.51 -8.09 -1.16
CA VAL A 50 -1.52 -9.15 -1.01
C VAL A 50 -2.92 -8.56 -0.88
N ILE A 51 -3.09 -7.52 -0.06
CA ILE A 51 -4.36 -6.82 0.11
C ILE A 51 -4.85 -6.22 -1.22
N LEU A 52 -3.98 -5.53 -1.96
CA LEU A 52 -4.32 -4.91 -3.24
C LEU A 52 -4.69 -5.95 -4.29
N ARG A 53 -3.94 -7.05 -4.42
CA ARG A 53 -4.28 -8.15 -5.33
C ARG A 53 -5.65 -8.75 -5.03
N LYS A 54 -6.00 -8.85 -3.75
CA LYS A 54 -7.33 -9.33 -3.33
C LYS A 54 -8.41 -8.30 -3.64
N LYS A 55 -8.16 -7.02 -3.34
CA LYS A 55 -9.10 -5.92 -3.55
C LYS A 55 -9.40 -5.67 -5.04
N PHE A 56 -8.37 -5.73 -5.87
CA PHE A 56 -8.44 -5.56 -7.32
C PHE A 56 -8.44 -6.92 -8.05
N SER A 57 -9.14 -7.90 -7.48
CA SER A 57 -9.25 -9.22 -8.09
C SER A 57 -9.94 -9.16 -9.46
N LYS A 58 -9.45 -9.94 -10.42
CA LYS A 58 -9.91 -9.94 -11.81
C LYS A 58 -11.44 -10.03 -11.90
N GLY A 59 -12.04 -9.13 -12.68
CA GLY A 59 -13.50 -9.05 -12.87
C GLY A 59 -14.21 -8.15 -11.87
N SER A 60 -13.53 -7.58 -10.88
CA SER A 60 -14.10 -6.54 -10.02
C SER A 60 -14.18 -5.18 -10.71
N ASP A 61 -15.14 -4.34 -10.30
CA ASP A 61 -15.24 -2.94 -10.75
C ASP A 61 -13.97 -2.15 -10.44
N LEU A 62 -13.28 -2.49 -9.34
CA LEU A 62 -12.01 -1.88 -8.97
C LEU A 62 -10.91 -2.21 -9.98
N THR A 63 -10.85 -3.46 -10.47
CA THR A 63 -9.94 -3.82 -11.56
C THR A 63 -10.23 -3.02 -12.82
N ALA A 64 -11.50 -2.87 -13.19
CA ALA A 64 -11.89 -2.07 -14.35
C ALA A 64 -11.45 -0.60 -14.18
N GLY A 65 -11.70 0.00 -13.01
CA GLY A 65 -11.26 1.35 -12.68
C GLY A 65 -9.75 1.51 -12.72
N LEU A 66 -8.99 0.55 -12.20
CA LEU A 66 -7.52 0.57 -12.25
C LEU A 66 -7.01 0.49 -13.69
N LEU A 67 -7.56 -0.40 -14.51
CA LEU A 67 -7.16 -0.55 -15.91
C LEU A 67 -7.47 0.71 -16.74
N ALA A 68 -8.59 1.38 -16.45
CA ALA A 68 -9.01 2.61 -17.11
C ALA A 68 -8.09 3.81 -16.82
N THR A 69 -7.19 3.71 -15.84
CA THR A 69 -6.14 4.73 -15.62
C THR A 69 -5.02 4.69 -16.66
N GLU A 70 -5.05 3.74 -17.61
CA GLU A 70 -4.08 3.63 -18.70
C GLU A 70 -2.63 3.69 -18.19
N ASP A 71 -1.78 4.52 -18.78
CA ASP A 71 -0.39 4.69 -18.35
C ASP A 71 -0.21 5.87 -17.39
N ALA A 72 -1.30 6.39 -16.81
CA ALA A 72 -1.23 7.50 -15.88
C ALA A 72 -0.38 7.13 -14.66
N TYR A 73 0.38 8.13 -14.20
CA TYR A 73 1.08 8.10 -12.93
C TYR A 73 0.06 8.25 -11.80
N LEU A 74 -0.01 7.28 -10.89
CA LEU A 74 -0.94 7.29 -9.76
C LEU A 74 -0.24 7.86 -8.53
N VAL A 75 -0.88 8.85 -7.92
CA VAL A 75 -0.40 9.51 -6.70
C VAL A 75 -1.46 9.38 -5.63
N GLU A 76 -1.07 8.86 -4.47
CA GLU A 76 -1.84 9.01 -3.24
C GLU A 76 -1.43 10.35 -2.62
N HIS A 77 -2.41 11.26 -2.55
CA HIS A 77 -2.23 12.63 -2.09
C HIS A 77 -3.06 12.83 -0.82
N GLN A 78 -2.41 12.73 0.34
CA GLN A 78 -3.08 12.81 1.64
C GLN A 78 -2.78 14.14 2.34
N GLU A 79 -3.76 15.04 2.36
CA GLU A 79 -3.62 16.32 3.06
C GLU A 79 -3.71 16.18 4.59
N GLY A 80 -2.91 16.96 5.32
CA GLY A 80 -3.06 17.16 6.77
C GLY A 80 -1.82 16.87 7.62
N ARG A 81 -1.91 17.13 8.93
CA ARG A 81 -0.78 16.99 9.89
C ARG A 81 -0.35 15.55 10.13
N ASP A 82 -1.22 14.60 9.82
CA ASP A 82 -0.99 13.16 9.99
C ASP A 82 -0.74 12.48 8.62
N ALA A 83 -0.29 13.24 7.61
CA ALA A 83 0.04 12.74 6.28
C ALA A 83 1.11 11.64 6.35
N ASP A 84 0.85 10.51 5.71
CA ASP A 84 1.73 9.35 5.72
C ASP A 84 2.77 9.50 4.60
N ASN A 85 4.00 9.87 4.93
CA ASN A 85 5.05 10.11 3.93
C ASN A 85 5.56 8.83 3.24
N GLN A 86 5.11 7.63 3.64
CA GLN A 86 5.52 6.38 3.03
C GLN A 86 4.49 5.92 1.99
N TRP A 87 3.21 5.95 2.32
CA TRP A 87 2.14 5.53 1.41
C TRP A 87 1.69 6.64 0.45
N SER A 88 1.87 7.90 0.84
CA SER A 88 1.50 9.11 0.08
C SER A 88 2.69 9.86 -0.49
N ASP A 89 2.43 10.89 -1.28
CA ASP A 89 3.40 11.90 -1.72
C ASP A 89 3.64 13.03 -0.68
N PHE A 90 3.03 12.94 0.50
CA PHE A 90 3.09 13.94 1.57
C PHE A 90 2.59 15.34 1.17
N CYS A 91 1.80 15.43 0.10
CA CYS A 91 1.26 16.65 -0.51
C CYS A 91 2.26 17.68 -1.07
N ASP A 92 3.55 17.44 -0.89
CA ASP A 92 4.63 18.30 -1.41
C ASP A 92 5.60 17.53 -2.33
N GLY A 93 5.30 16.25 -2.59
CA GLY A 93 6.11 15.37 -3.42
C GLY A 93 7.32 14.76 -2.69
N THR A 94 7.45 14.97 -1.37
CA THR A 94 8.57 14.41 -0.58
C THR A 94 8.29 12.99 -0.07
N GLY A 95 7.04 12.53 -0.18
CA GLY A 95 6.63 11.18 0.20
C GLY A 95 7.01 10.10 -0.82
N GLU A 96 7.00 8.84 -0.39
CA GLU A 96 7.43 7.69 -1.17
C GLU A 96 6.34 7.11 -2.10
N ASN A 97 5.08 7.55 -1.98
CA ASN A 97 3.95 7.14 -2.82
C ASN A 97 3.87 5.61 -3.06
N TRP A 98 4.10 4.81 -2.01
CA TRP A 98 4.09 3.34 -2.13
C TRP A 98 2.77 2.79 -2.67
N LEU A 99 1.65 3.43 -2.31
CA LEU A 99 0.33 2.97 -2.76
C LEU A 99 0.21 3.12 -4.28
N GLY A 100 0.55 4.30 -4.80
CA GLY A 100 0.55 4.57 -6.23
C GLY A 100 1.44 3.60 -6.98
N LEU A 101 2.67 3.38 -6.49
CA LEU A 101 3.62 2.44 -7.09
C LEU A 101 3.06 1.02 -7.18
N GLN A 102 2.55 0.48 -6.08
CA GLN A 102 2.01 -0.87 -6.07
C GLN A 102 0.79 -1.03 -6.97
N LEU A 103 -0.08 -0.02 -7.05
CA LEU A 103 -1.23 -0.04 -7.95
C LEU A 103 -0.80 -0.03 -9.43
N MET A 104 0.20 0.76 -9.79
CA MET A 104 0.73 0.79 -11.16
C MET A 104 1.42 -0.53 -11.55
N VAL A 105 2.17 -1.15 -10.64
CA VAL A 105 2.73 -2.50 -10.87
C VAL A 105 1.62 -3.54 -11.02
N LEU A 106 0.61 -3.50 -10.15
CA LEU A 106 -0.54 -4.42 -10.22
C LEU A 106 -1.34 -4.24 -11.52
N ARG A 107 -1.46 -3.00 -12.02
CA ARG A 107 -2.10 -2.69 -13.30
C ARG A 107 -1.39 -3.38 -14.47
N ASP A 108 -0.07 -3.31 -14.53
CA ASP A 108 0.74 -3.97 -15.57
C ASP A 108 0.52 -5.50 -15.53
N GLU A 109 0.52 -6.08 -14.33
CA GLU A 109 0.25 -7.52 -14.15
C GLU A 109 -1.15 -7.93 -14.62
N LEU A 110 -2.17 -7.11 -14.31
CA LEU A 110 -3.57 -7.36 -14.70
C LEU A 110 -3.78 -7.26 -16.22
N ARG A 111 -2.95 -6.49 -16.94
CA ARG A 111 -2.93 -6.47 -18.42
C ARG A 111 -2.32 -7.73 -19.03
N GLY A 112 -1.67 -8.58 -18.23
CA GLY A 112 -0.84 -9.68 -18.73
C GLY A 112 0.55 -9.21 -19.18
N GLU A 113 0.93 -7.97 -18.86
CA GLU A 113 2.25 -7.42 -19.14
C GLU A 113 3.16 -7.69 -17.94
N GLY A 114 3.65 -8.94 -17.83
CA GLY A 114 4.57 -9.36 -16.76
C GLY A 114 5.85 -8.52 -16.64
N THR A 115 6.12 -7.67 -17.64
CA THR A 115 7.20 -6.68 -17.69
C THR A 115 6.69 -5.33 -18.24
N GLY A 116 5.52 -4.88 -17.80
CA GLY A 116 4.99 -3.56 -18.16
C GLY A 116 5.94 -2.42 -17.72
N ARG A 117 5.65 -1.21 -18.19
CA ARG A 117 6.50 -0.02 -17.97
C ARG A 117 6.74 0.24 -16.48
N TRP A 118 5.70 0.13 -15.66
CA TRP A 118 5.76 0.43 -14.23
C TRP A 118 6.38 -0.72 -13.44
N ALA A 119 6.11 -1.97 -13.80
CA ALA A 119 6.82 -3.13 -13.24
C ALA A 119 8.34 -3.05 -13.50
N SER A 120 8.73 -2.67 -14.72
CA SER A 120 10.12 -2.47 -15.11
C SER A 120 10.77 -1.30 -14.35
N PHE A 121 10.08 -0.16 -14.27
CA PHE A 121 10.55 0.97 -13.48
C PHE A 121 10.73 0.58 -12.00
N ALA A 122 9.70 0.01 -11.38
CA ALA A 122 9.67 -0.33 -9.97
C ALA A 122 10.81 -1.28 -9.60
N SER A 123 11.01 -2.35 -10.37
CA SER A 123 12.10 -3.31 -10.15
C SER A 123 13.50 -2.70 -10.31
N SER A 124 13.66 -1.70 -11.20
CA SER A 124 14.92 -1.00 -11.42
C SER A 124 15.25 0.03 -10.34
N ALA A 125 14.23 0.62 -9.71
CA ALA A 125 14.37 1.72 -8.77
C ALA A 125 14.24 1.29 -7.31
N PHE A 126 13.47 0.23 -7.02
CA PHE A 126 13.10 -0.19 -5.66
C PHE A 126 13.35 -1.69 -5.44
N ASP A 127 13.54 -2.06 -4.18
CA ASP A 127 13.43 -3.44 -3.72
C ASP A 127 11.96 -3.79 -3.51
N LEU A 128 11.39 -4.62 -4.40
CA LEU A 128 9.98 -5.01 -4.35
C LEU A 128 9.63 -5.94 -3.17
N ALA A 129 10.57 -6.30 -2.31
CA ALA A 129 10.28 -6.99 -1.05
C ALA A 129 10.03 -6.01 0.13
N SER A 130 10.64 -4.83 0.09
CA SER A 130 10.65 -3.87 1.19
C SER A 130 10.06 -2.51 0.85
N GLY A 131 9.99 -2.15 -0.44
CA GLY A 131 9.66 -0.81 -0.91
C GLY A 131 10.84 0.16 -0.92
N ALA A 132 11.99 -0.24 -0.37
CA ALA A 132 13.13 0.65 -0.22
C ALA A 132 13.76 1.01 -1.58
N PRO A 133 14.20 2.27 -1.78
CA PRO A 133 14.98 2.65 -2.96
C PRO A 133 16.28 1.83 -3.05
N ARG A 134 16.64 1.41 -4.26
CA ARG A 134 17.95 0.79 -4.54
C ARG A 134 19.05 1.85 -4.43
N GLN A 135 20.24 1.44 -3.98
CA GLN A 135 21.37 2.35 -3.72
C GLN A 135 21.60 3.35 -4.87
N GLY A 136 21.78 4.62 -4.51
CA GLY A 136 22.02 5.72 -5.46
C GLY A 136 20.75 6.32 -6.11
N ARG A 137 19.56 5.77 -5.82
CA ARG A 137 18.27 6.36 -6.20
C ARG A 137 17.69 7.14 -5.02
N ARG A 138 17.15 8.34 -5.26
CA ARG A 138 16.24 9.01 -4.32
C ARG A 138 14.85 8.38 -4.44
N ALA A 139 14.03 8.51 -3.40
CA ALA A 139 12.59 8.31 -3.54
C ALA A 139 12.08 9.43 -4.46
N TRP A 140 11.66 9.02 -5.67
CA TRP A 140 11.08 9.80 -6.78
C TRP A 140 11.87 11.02 -7.30
#